data_AF-A0A6M7XMK6-F1
#
_entry.id   AF-A0A6M7XMK6-F1
#
_cell.length_a   1.000
_cell.length_b   1.000
_cell.length_c   1.000
_cell.angle_alpha   90.00
_cell.angle_beta   90.00
_cell.angle_gamma   90.00
#
_symmetry.space_group_name_H-M   'P 1'
#
loop_
_entity.id
_entity.type
_entity.pdbx_description
1 polymer ?
#
loop_
_entity_poly.entity_id
_entity_poly.type
_entity_poly.pdbx_seq_one_letter_code
_entity_poly.pdbx_strand_id
1 'polypeptide(L)' 'MTDKPATTYIVSVFEKPNWRTIVTTKDKAEAAAAKQAMLQDGVKARVEQITPKPKKR' A
#
# COMPACT_ATOMS: atom_id res chain seq x y z
N MET A 1 6.60 6.71 -24.65
CA MET A 1 6.10 6.82 -23.26
C MET A 1 7.12 6.17 -22.35
N THR A 2 7.78 6.95 -21.49
CA THR A 2 8.81 6.42 -20.58
C THR A 2 8.12 5.67 -19.44
N ASP A 3 8.28 4.35 -19.41
CA ASP A 3 7.80 3.47 -18.34
C ASP A 3 8.63 3.72 -17.07
N LYS A 4 8.43 4.87 -16.43
CA LYS A 4 9.02 5.14 -15.11
C LYS A 4 8.33 4.21 -14.11
N PRO A 5 9.07 3.43 -13.31
CA PRO A 5 8.47 2.61 -12.28
C PRO A 5 7.75 3.53 -11.28
N ALA A 6 6.41 3.45 -11.29
CA ALA A 6 5.59 4.23 -10.39
C ALA A 6 5.65 3.59 -9.00
N THR A 7 6.24 4.31 -8.03
CA THR A 7 6.18 3.94 -6.62
C THR A 7 4.74 3.66 -6.23
N THR A 8 4.49 2.45 -5.76
CA THR A 8 3.17 1.99 -5.34
C THR A 8 3.20 1.69 -3.85
N TYR A 9 2.27 2.28 -3.12
CA TYR A 9 2.04 2.04 -1.70
C TYR A 9 0.91 1.03 -1.56
N ILE A 10 1.17 -0.01 -0.79
CA ILE A 10 0.23 -1.08 -0.50
C ILE A 10 -0.17 -0.96 0.96
N VAL A 11 -1.47 -0.85 1.23
CA VAL A 11 -2.03 -0.86 2.57
C VAL A 11 -2.55 -2.27 2.86
N SER A 12 -1.94 -2.92 3.83
CA SER A 12 -2.27 -4.27 4.29
C SER A 12 -2.83 -4.22 5.70
N VAL A 13 -3.92 -4.94 5.92
CA VAL A 13 -4.62 -5.09 7.19
C VAL A 13 -4.37 -6.47 7.76
N PHE A 14 -4.24 -6.55 9.08
CA PHE A 14 -4.14 -7.80 9.81
C PHE A 14 -5.48 -8.18 10.43
N GLU A 15 -6.07 -9.23 9.90
CA GLU A 15 -7.29 -9.86 10.38
C GLU A 15 -6.92 -11.29 10.80
N LYS A 16 -6.73 -11.52 12.11
CA LYS A 16 -6.08 -12.74 12.64
C LYS A 16 -6.67 -14.02 12.01
N PRO A 17 -5.82 -14.93 11.51
CA PRO A 17 -4.35 -14.93 11.53
C PRO A 17 -3.68 -14.34 10.27
N ASN A 18 -4.45 -13.74 9.35
CA ASN A 18 -3.99 -13.42 8.00
C ASN A 18 -3.81 -11.92 7.76
N TRP A 19 -2.87 -11.58 6.88
CA TRP A 19 -2.77 -10.24 6.32
C TRP A 19 -3.57 -10.18 5.02
N ARG A 20 -4.50 -9.23 4.92
CA ARG A 20 -5.25 -8.91 3.70
C ARG A 20 -4.78 -7.58 3.14
N THR A 21 -4.48 -7.55 1.84
CA THR A 21 -4.22 -6.29 1.13
C THR A 21 -5.55 -5.65 0.75
N ILE A 22 -5.76 -4.38 1.10
CA ILE A 22 -7.04 -3.69 0.84
C ILE A 22 -6.88 -2.63 -0.24
N VAL A 23 -5.78 -1.87 -0.23
CA VAL A 23 -5.61 -0.70 -1.11
C VAL A 23 -4.21 -0.66 -1.69
N THR A 24 -4.11 -0.37 -2.99
CA THR A 24 -2.86 -0.03 -3.67
C THR A 24 -3.01 1.36 -4.28
N THR A 25 -2.18 2.30 -3.87
CA THR A 25 -2.17 3.69 -4.40
C THR A 25 -0.77 4.13 -4.76
N LYS A 26 -0.64 5.08 -5.70
CA LYS A 26 0.64 5.72 -6.03
C LYS A 26 0.91 6.95 -5.14
N ASP A 27 -0.09 7.38 -4.38
CA ASP A 27 -0.01 8.52 -3.48
C ASP A 27 0.29 8.09 -2.04
N LYS A 28 1.34 8.69 -1.45
CA LYS A 28 1.76 8.38 -0.08
C LYS A 28 0.78 8.91 0.96
N ALA A 29 0.22 10.09 0.74
CA ALA A 29 -0.72 10.73 1.65
C ALA A 29 -2.02 9.93 1.71
N GLU A 30 -2.50 9.45 0.55
CA GLU A 30 -3.67 8.58 0.48
C GLU A 30 -3.44 7.26 1.21
N ALA A 31 -2.28 6.62 1.04
CA ALA A 31 -1.93 5.40 1.76
C ALA A 31 -1.86 5.61 3.29
N ALA A 32 -1.35 6.77 3.73
CA ALA A 32 -1.28 7.12 5.14
C ALA A 32 -2.68 7.39 5.73
N ALA A 33 -3.56 8.07 4.98
CA ALA A 33 -4.94 8.33 5.37
C ALA A 33 -5.73 7.02 5.50
N ALA A 34 -5.58 6.10 4.54
CA ALA A 34 -6.20 4.77 4.60
C ALA A 34 -5.73 3.97 5.82
N LYS A 35 -4.42 4.00 6.13
CA LYS A 35 -3.89 3.38 7.35
C LYS A 35 -4.51 3.98 8.62
N GLN A 36 -4.65 5.31 8.68
CA GLN A 36 -5.25 5.99 9.84
C GLN A 36 -6.72 5.62 10.03
N ALA A 37 -7.52 5.60 8.96
CA ALA A 37 -8.91 5.16 9.02
C ALA A 37 -9.03 3.74 9.61
N MET A 38 -8.19 2.81 9.13
CA MET A 38 -8.22 1.43 9.61
C MET A 38 -7.76 1.28 11.06
N LEU A 39 -6.81 2.12 11.51
CA LEU A 39 -6.44 2.18 12.93
C LEU A 39 -7.57 2.73 13.80
N GLN A 40 -8.35 3.69 13.31
CA GLN A 40 -9.54 4.21 14.02
C GLN A 40 -10.62 3.13 14.16
N ASP A 41 -10.76 2.26 13.16
CA ASP A 41 -11.66 1.11 13.21
C ASP A 41 -11.17 -0.02 14.15
N GLY A 42 -10.04 0.18 14.85
CA GLY A 42 -9.44 -0.81 15.75
C GLY A 42 -8.67 -1.93 15.04
N VAL A 43 -8.46 -1.78 13.73
CA VAL A 43 -7.81 -2.79 12.89
C VAL A 43 -6.31 -2.48 12.75
N LYS A 44 -5.48 -3.51 12.82
CA LYS A 44 -4.03 -3.36 12.62
C LYS A 44 -3.73 -3.18 11.13
N ALA A 45 -3.16 -2.04 10.73
CA ALA A 45 -2.80 -1.76 9.34
C ALA A 45 -1.31 -1.39 9.18
N ARG A 46 -0.72 -1.78 8.05
CA ARG A 46 0.65 -1.49 7.61
C ARG A 46 0.66 -0.92 6.19
N VAL A 47 1.55 0.02 5.93
CA VAL A 47 1.85 0.48 4.57
C VAL A 47 3.20 -0.08 4.14
N GLU A 48 3.25 -0.66 2.95
CA GLU A 48 4.46 -1.12 2.28
C GLU A 48 4.66 -0.32 1.00
N GLN A 49 5.91 0.07 0.72
CA GLN A 49 6.25 0.77 -0.51
C GLN A 49 6.95 -0.20 -1.46
N ILE A 50 6.42 -0.33 -2.67
CA ILE A 50 7.01 -1.14 -3.73
C ILE A 50 7.40 -0.24 -4.89
N THR A 51 8.66 -0.33 -5.28
CA THR A 51 9.15 0.25 -6.54
C THR A 51 9.35 -0.89 -7.52
N PRO A 52 8.54 -1.01 -8.59
CA PRO A 52 8.69 -2.10 -9.53
C PRO A 52 10.07 -2.02 -10.20
N LYS A 53 10.74 -3.17 -10.35
CA LYS A 53 12.00 -3.22 -11.09
C LYS A 53 11.71 -2.85 -12.55
N PRO A 54 12.51 -1.97 -13.18
CA PRO A 54 12.33 -1.65 -14.58
C PRO A 54 12.46 -2.94 -15.42
N LYS A 55 11.43 -3.26 -16.22
CA LYS A 55 11.52 -4.34 -17.21
C LYS A 55 12.57 -3.92 -18.24
N LYS A 56 13.71 -4.63 -18.29
CA LYS A 56 14.63 -4.52 -19.44
C LYS A 56 13.88 -5.10 -20.64
N ARG A 57 13.52 -4.24 -21.60
CA ARG A 57 13.10 -4.64 -22.94
C ARG A 57 14.32 -4.92 -23.79
#